data_AF-A0A1A7ZM81-F1
#
_entry.id   AF-A0A1A7ZM81-F1
#
_cell.length_a   1.000
_cell.length_b   1.000
_cell.length_c   1.000
_cell.angle_alpha   90.00
_cell.angle_beta   90.00
_cell.angle_gamma   90.00
#
_symmetry.space_group_name_H-M   'P 1'
#
loop_
_entity.id
_entity.type
_entity.pdbx_description
1 polymer ?
#
loop_
_entity_poly.entity_id
_entity_poly.type
_entity_poly.pdbx_seq_one_letter_code
_entity_poly.pdbx_strand_id
1 'polypeptide(L)'
;PFCTPEVEAVKQAEKEMAWRFNEGIEEEVEDIWVTVQTCIDSWALGVLVYCLLTGCFPWGESTHDNPDYCKYKKWFDIEAEKDKARGVRWRDEEDIDHYSIMEQNQKENPPPSQFEGLSPLVMTLLKELLHPEPQLRGSPEEILSYLGGPWLMKTAKEEWRRAEEAEKEAKKIRETGGVEKELLREG
;
A
#
# COMPACT_ATOMS: atom_id res chain seq x y z
N PRO A 1 -0.83 -18.68 -6.21
CA PRO A 1 -0.46 -17.89 -5.01
C PRO A 1 -0.64 -16.38 -5.27
N PHE A 2 -1.14 -15.64 -4.27
CA PHE A 2 -1.61 -14.25 -4.36
C PHE A 2 -0.51 -13.31 -4.86
N CYS A 3 -0.39 -13.23 -6.18
CA CYS A 3 0.56 -12.38 -6.85
C CYS A 3 -0.06 -11.00 -7.04
N THR A 4 0.80 -10.00 -7.13
CA THR A 4 0.37 -8.69 -7.61
C THR A 4 -0.04 -8.80 -9.08
N PRO A 5 -0.95 -7.94 -9.57
CA PRO A 5 -1.41 -7.99 -10.96
C PRO A 5 -0.27 -7.94 -11.98
N GLU A 6 0.81 -7.20 -11.70
CA GLU A 6 1.97 -7.05 -12.57
C GLU A 6 2.75 -8.36 -12.82
N VAL A 7 2.63 -9.36 -11.93
CA VAL A 7 3.26 -10.68 -12.09
C VAL A 7 2.58 -11.50 -13.21
N GLU A 8 1.38 -11.11 -13.64
CA GLU A 8 0.70 -11.76 -14.75
C GLU A 8 1.48 -11.68 -16.06
N ALA A 9 2.11 -10.53 -16.35
CA ALA A 9 2.95 -10.36 -17.55
C ALA A 9 4.15 -11.32 -17.54
N VAL A 10 4.75 -11.53 -16.37
CA VAL A 10 5.86 -12.47 -16.16
C VAL A 10 5.39 -13.91 -16.39
N LYS A 11 4.26 -14.30 -15.79
CA LYS A 11 3.67 -15.63 -16.01
C LYS A 11 3.33 -15.89 -17.49
N GLN A 12 2.89 -14.87 -18.23
CA GLN A 12 2.62 -14.99 -19.66
C GLN A 12 3.91 -15.17 -20.46
N ALA A 13 4.96 -14.41 -20.17
CA ALA A 13 6.28 -14.57 -20.78
C ALA A 13 6.89 -15.95 -20.49
N GLU A 14 6.78 -16.46 -19.25
CA GLU A 14 7.20 -17.82 -18.89
C GLU A 14 6.46 -18.89 -19.69
N LYS A 15 5.14 -18.76 -19.85
CA LYS A 15 4.33 -19.69 -20.67
C LYS A 15 4.72 -19.64 -22.14
N GLU A 16 4.98 -18.45 -22.67
CA GLU A 16 5.44 -18.28 -24.05
C GLU A 16 6.82 -18.94 -24.26
N MET A 17 7.78 -18.71 -23.36
CA MET A 17 9.08 -19.38 -23.39
C MET A 17 8.93 -20.91 -23.33
N ALA A 18 8.10 -21.42 -22.41
CA ALA A 18 7.85 -22.85 -22.29
C ALA A 18 7.24 -23.46 -23.57
N TRP A 19 6.35 -22.72 -24.23
CA TRP A 19 5.77 -23.12 -25.52
C TRP A 19 6.82 -23.16 -26.64
N ARG A 20 7.66 -22.11 -26.76
CA ARG A 20 8.76 -22.05 -27.74
C ARG A 20 9.79 -23.16 -27.54
N PHE A 21 10.15 -23.44 -26.29
CA PHE A 21 11.03 -24.55 -25.92
C PHE A 21 10.46 -25.90 -26.39
N ASN A 22 9.15 -26.12 -26.20
CA ASN A 22 8.49 -27.35 -26.64
C ASN A 22 8.38 -27.46 -28.18
N GLU A 23 8.42 -26.35 -28.92
CA GLU A 23 8.53 -26.35 -30.40
C GLU A 23 9.97 -26.54 -30.91
N GLY A 24 10.97 -26.68 -30.03
CA GLY A 24 12.37 -26.89 -30.42
C GLY A 24 13.08 -25.62 -30.87
N ILE A 25 12.57 -24.44 -30.49
CA ILE A 25 13.25 -23.16 -30.68
C ILE A 25 14.28 -23.02 -29.55
N GLU A 26 15.55 -23.30 -29.85
CA GLU A 26 16.68 -23.11 -28.92
C GLU A 26 17.04 -21.60 -28.81
N GLU A 27 16.32 -20.87 -27.96
CA GLU A 27 16.75 -19.55 -27.47
C GLU A 27 17.36 -19.69 -26.06
N GLU A 28 18.37 -18.85 -25.74
CA GLU A 28 18.89 -18.75 -24.37
C GLU A 28 17.73 -18.35 -23.44
N VAL A 29 17.48 -19.18 -22.42
CA VAL A 29 16.47 -18.89 -21.40
C VAL A 29 17.04 -17.79 -20.50
N GLU A 30 16.72 -16.54 -20.80
CA GLU A 30 17.00 -15.44 -19.89
C GLU A 30 16.07 -15.54 -18.68
N ASP A 31 16.64 -15.57 -17.48
CA ASP A 31 15.89 -15.50 -16.24
C ASP A 31 15.02 -14.23 -16.21
N ILE A 32 13.72 -14.38 -15.96
CA ILE A 32 12.81 -13.24 -15.83
C ILE A 32 12.93 -12.67 -14.42
N TRP A 33 13.70 -11.60 -14.28
CA TRP A 33 13.86 -10.88 -13.02
C TRP A 33 12.74 -9.85 -12.83
N VAL A 34 12.08 -9.89 -11.68
CA VAL A 34 11.11 -8.86 -11.26
C VAL A 34 11.80 -7.91 -10.30
N THR A 35 11.75 -6.61 -10.61
CA THR A 35 12.25 -5.57 -9.70
C THR A 35 11.37 -5.52 -8.46
N VAL A 36 11.98 -5.67 -7.28
CA VAL A 36 11.27 -5.56 -6.01
C VAL A 36 10.94 -4.09 -5.76
N GLN A 37 9.65 -3.79 -5.59
CA GLN A 37 9.13 -2.45 -5.32
C GLN A 37 8.28 -2.46 -4.04
N THR A 38 8.28 -1.36 -3.29
CA THR A 38 7.51 -1.22 -2.04
C THR A 38 6.00 -1.33 -2.25
N CYS A 39 5.50 -0.99 -3.44
CA CYS A 39 4.10 -1.14 -3.82
C CYS A 39 3.62 -2.61 -3.82
N ILE A 40 4.54 -3.58 -3.85
CA ILE A 40 4.23 -5.00 -3.67
C ILE A 40 3.81 -5.27 -2.23
N ASP A 41 4.49 -4.65 -1.27
CA ASP A 41 4.16 -4.77 0.16
C ASP A 41 2.81 -4.10 0.48
N SER A 42 2.51 -2.95 -0.13
CA SER A 42 1.19 -2.31 -0.01
C SER A 42 0.08 -3.27 -0.49
N TRP A 43 0.26 -3.91 -1.64
CA TRP A 43 -0.72 -4.88 -2.14
C TRP A 43 -0.91 -6.06 -1.18
N ALA A 44 0.20 -6.65 -0.72
CA ALA A 44 0.17 -7.76 0.23
C ALA A 44 -0.51 -7.37 1.55
N LEU A 45 -0.27 -6.14 2.03
CA LEU A 45 -0.94 -5.58 3.20
C LEU A 45 -2.45 -5.45 2.97
N GLY A 46 -2.89 -5.00 1.80
CA GLY A 46 -4.31 -4.93 1.45
C GLY A 46 -5.01 -6.30 1.51
N VAL A 47 -4.37 -7.33 0.93
CA VAL A 47 -4.89 -8.70 0.99
C VAL A 47 -4.94 -9.20 2.45
N LEU A 48 -3.91 -8.92 3.24
CA LEU A 48 -3.84 -9.32 4.64
C LEU A 48 -4.92 -8.63 5.49
N VAL A 49 -5.11 -7.32 5.33
CA VAL A 49 -6.15 -6.55 6.04
C VAL A 49 -7.53 -7.12 5.72
N TYR A 50 -7.81 -7.43 4.45
CA TYR A 50 -9.05 -8.08 4.07
C TYR A 50 -9.22 -9.42 4.80
N CYS A 51 -8.20 -10.30 4.77
CA CYS A 51 -8.25 -11.61 5.43
C CYS A 51 -8.47 -11.50 6.95
N LEU A 52 -7.89 -10.49 7.60
CA LEU A 52 -8.08 -10.25 9.04
C LEU A 52 -9.51 -9.82 9.37
N LEU A 53 -10.19 -9.12 8.46
CA LEU A 53 -11.55 -8.63 8.66
C LEU A 53 -12.62 -9.67 8.30
N THR A 54 -12.38 -10.48 7.27
CA THR A 54 -13.40 -11.39 6.70
C THR A 54 -13.13 -12.86 7.01
N GLY A 55 -11.90 -13.22 7.40
CA GLY A 55 -11.46 -14.60 7.57
C GLY A 55 -11.29 -15.37 6.25
N CYS A 56 -11.38 -14.70 5.10
CA CYS A 56 -11.23 -15.31 3.77
C CYS A 56 -10.41 -14.42 2.83
N PHE A 57 -10.04 -14.93 1.66
CA PHE A 57 -9.32 -14.16 0.63
C PHE A 57 -10.31 -13.38 -0.26
N PRO A 58 -9.91 -12.20 -0.78
CA PRO A 58 -10.77 -11.38 -1.62
C PRO A 58 -11.00 -11.99 -3.02
N TRP A 59 -10.05 -12.81 -3.48
CA TRP A 59 -10.10 -13.59 -4.73
C TRP A 59 -9.02 -14.69 -4.66
N GLY A 60 -9.07 -15.64 -5.60
CA GLY A 60 -8.07 -16.73 -5.69
C GLY A 60 -6.72 -16.28 -6.26
N GLU A 61 -6.74 -15.57 -7.40
CA GLU A 61 -5.56 -14.96 -8.03
C GLU A 61 -5.93 -13.58 -8.58
N SER A 62 -4.97 -12.65 -8.57
CA SER A 62 -5.14 -11.27 -9.08
C SER A 62 -4.91 -11.20 -10.59
N THR A 63 -5.52 -12.10 -11.34
CA THR A 63 -5.31 -12.31 -12.79
C THR A 63 -6.58 -11.99 -13.58
N HIS A 64 -6.43 -11.66 -14.86
CA HIS A 64 -7.58 -11.34 -15.73
C HIS A 64 -8.59 -12.49 -15.89
N ASP A 65 -8.15 -13.73 -15.67
CA ASP A 65 -9.01 -14.92 -15.72
C ASP A 65 -9.81 -15.14 -14.41
N ASN A 66 -9.48 -14.44 -13.33
CA ASN A 66 -10.19 -14.57 -12.06
C ASN A 66 -11.48 -13.72 -12.06
N PRO A 67 -12.68 -14.33 -11.93
CA PRO A 67 -13.94 -13.59 -12.05
C PRO A 67 -14.14 -12.57 -10.92
N ASP A 68 -13.64 -12.84 -9.71
CA ASP A 68 -13.85 -11.97 -8.55
C ASP A 68 -12.90 -10.78 -8.58
N TYR A 69 -11.65 -10.98 -9.01
CA TYR A 69 -10.73 -9.88 -9.28
C TYR A 69 -11.21 -9.01 -10.46
N CYS A 70 -11.72 -9.60 -11.54
CA CYS A 70 -12.28 -8.85 -12.66
C CYS A 70 -13.48 -7.98 -12.27
N LYS A 71 -14.35 -8.45 -11.37
CA LYS A 71 -15.43 -7.62 -10.81
C LYS A 71 -14.87 -6.45 -10.02
N TYR A 72 -13.86 -6.70 -9.18
CA TYR A 72 -13.18 -5.66 -8.42
C TYR A 72 -12.55 -4.61 -9.33
N LYS A 73 -11.78 -5.02 -10.34
CA LYS A 73 -11.13 -4.10 -11.29
C LYS A 73 -12.14 -3.22 -12.02
N LYS A 74 -13.24 -3.79 -12.53
CA LYS A 74 -14.31 -3.03 -13.19
C LYS A 74 -14.95 -1.99 -12.27
N TRP A 75 -15.24 -2.38 -11.03
CA TRP A 75 -15.76 -1.47 -10.02
C TRP A 75 -14.76 -0.34 -9.71
N PHE A 76 -13.47 -0.68 -9.59
CA PHE A 76 -12.40 0.26 -9.33
C PHE A 76 -12.25 1.30 -10.46
N ASP A 77 -12.29 0.85 -11.72
CA ASP A 77 -12.18 1.73 -12.89
C ASP A 77 -13.32 2.75 -12.94
N ILE A 78 -14.55 2.34 -12.59
CA ILE A 78 -15.71 3.25 -12.48
C ILE A 78 -15.47 4.30 -11.39
N GLU A 79 -14.92 3.88 -10.25
CA GLU A 79 -14.66 4.75 -9.13
C GLU A 79 -13.54 5.76 -9.42
N ALA A 80 -12.46 5.32 -10.06
CA ALA A 80 -11.35 6.17 -10.47
C ALA A 80 -11.81 7.26 -11.46
N GLU A 81 -12.75 6.95 -12.35
CA GLU A 81 -13.30 7.94 -13.27
C GLU A 81 -14.18 8.98 -12.56
N LYS A 82 -14.94 8.57 -11.54
CA LYS A 82 -15.70 9.50 -10.69
C LYS A 82 -14.79 10.44 -9.90
N ASP A 83 -13.71 9.90 -9.33
CA ASP A 83 -12.76 10.69 -8.54
C ASP A 83 -12.08 11.77 -9.42
N LYS A 84 -11.72 11.44 -10.67
CA LYS A 84 -11.24 12.42 -11.66
C LYS A 84 -12.28 13.49 -11.98
N ALA A 85 -13.54 13.11 -12.17
CA ALA A 85 -14.62 14.06 -12.48
C ALA A 85 -14.90 15.03 -11.31
N ARG A 86 -14.66 14.60 -10.07
CA ARG A 86 -14.86 15.39 -8.84
C ARG A 86 -13.67 16.29 -8.51
N GLY A 87 -12.45 15.92 -8.91
CA GLY A 87 -11.20 16.67 -8.68
C GLY A 87 -11.15 18.11 -9.22
N VAL A 88 -12.18 18.57 -9.94
CA VAL A 88 -12.32 19.95 -10.44
C VAL A 88 -12.97 20.89 -9.40
N ARG A 89 -13.40 20.39 -8.23
CA ARG A 89 -14.16 21.19 -7.25
C ARG A 89 -13.68 21.00 -5.82
N TRP A 90 -12.48 21.49 -5.51
CA TRP A 90 -12.09 21.77 -4.12
C TRP A 90 -12.03 23.29 -3.95
N ARG A 91 -13.15 23.87 -3.51
CA ARG A 91 -13.21 25.21 -2.94
C ARG A 91 -12.99 25.02 -1.45
N ASP A 92 -12.11 25.83 -0.86
CA ASP A 92 -11.76 25.82 0.56
C ASP A 92 -13.01 25.79 1.45
N GLU A 93 -13.37 24.63 2.01
CA GLU A 93 -14.44 24.50 3.00
C GLU A 93 -13.99 23.54 4.11
N GLU A 94 -13.40 24.13 5.15
CA GLU A 94 -13.15 23.52 6.45
C GLU A 94 -14.49 23.22 7.14
N ASP A 95 -15.16 22.12 6.77
CA ASP A 95 -16.17 21.40 7.58
C ASP A 95 -16.88 20.27 6.80
N ILE A 96 -16.26 19.70 5.75
CA ILE A 96 -16.88 18.58 5.04
C ILE A 96 -16.69 17.30 5.84
N ASP A 97 -17.79 16.70 6.30
CA ASP A 97 -17.79 15.36 6.91
C ASP A 97 -17.34 14.31 5.89
N HIS A 98 -16.04 14.01 5.92
CA HIS A 98 -15.37 13.09 5.02
C HIS A 98 -15.98 11.68 5.05
N TYR A 99 -16.55 11.28 6.20
CA TYR A 99 -17.19 9.99 6.35
C TYR A 99 -18.52 9.92 5.56
N SER A 100 -19.33 10.99 5.60
CA SER A 100 -20.55 11.11 4.79
C SER A 100 -20.25 11.07 3.27
N ILE A 101 -19.14 11.68 2.83
CA ILE A 101 -18.70 11.55 1.42
C ILE A 101 -18.41 10.09 1.09
N MET A 102 -17.61 9.41 1.92
CA MET A 102 -17.25 8.01 1.69
C MET A 102 -18.49 7.11 1.62
N GLU A 103 -19.47 7.30 2.51
CA GLU A 103 -20.75 6.57 2.47
C GLU A 103 -21.52 6.82 1.17
N GLN A 104 -21.60 8.07 0.73
CA GLN A 104 -22.32 8.42 -0.49
C GLN A 104 -21.67 7.76 -1.71
N ASN A 105 -20.33 7.70 -1.75
CA ASN A 105 -19.59 7.06 -2.85
C ASN A 105 -19.91 5.58 -2.96
N GLN A 106 -19.89 4.88 -1.83
CA GLN A 106 -20.28 3.47 -1.77
C GLN A 106 -21.74 3.26 -2.22
N LYS A 107 -22.66 4.17 -1.90
CA LYS A 107 -24.05 4.06 -2.36
C LYS A 107 -24.16 4.26 -3.88
N GLU A 108 -23.39 5.18 -4.45
CA GLU A 108 -23.42 5.49 -5.88
C GLU A 108 -22.67 4.47 -6.76
N ASN A 109 -21.72 3.73 -6.19
CA ASN A 109 -20.99 2.65 -6.85
C ASN A 109 -20.72 1.55 -5.81
N PRO A 110 -21.71 0.69 -5.52
CA PRO A 110 -21.57 -0.33 -4.51
C PRO A 110 -20.43 -1.29 -4.84
N PRO A 111 -19.62 -1.66 -3.84
CA PRO A 111 -18.51 -2.56 -4.08
C PRO A 111 -18.99 -3.96 -4.44
N PRO A 112 -18.11 -4.79 -5.03
CA PRO A 112 -18.42 -6.19 -5.29
C PRO A 112 -18.84 -6.94 -4.01
N SER A 113 -19.66 -7.98 -4.15
CA SER A 113 -20.28 -8.69 -3.02
C SER A 113 -19.29 -9.22 -1.98
N GLN A 114 -18.06 -9.57 -2.38
CA GLN A 114 -17.05 -10.02 -1.43
C GLN A 114 -16.55 -8.91 -0.48
N PHE A 115 -16.81 -7.64 -0.80
CA PHE A 115 -16.53 -6.50 0.07
C PHE A 115 -17.80 -5.90 0.68
N GLU A 116 -18.95 -6.55 0.50
CA GLU A 116 -20.21 -6.10 1.07
C GLU A 116 -20.15 -6.12 2.60
N GLY A 117 -20.68 -5.07 3.23
CA GLY A 117 -20.67 -4.91 4.68
C GLY A 117 -19.38 -4.34 5.27
N LEU A 118 -18.33 -4.12 4.47
CA LEU A 118 -17.16 -3.36 4.91
C LEU A 118 -17.51 -1.87 5.07
N SER A 119 -16.97 -1.24 6.12
CA SER A 119 -17.22 0.17 6.37
C SER A 119 -16.63 1.06 5.25
N PRO A 120 -17.18 2.26 5.03
CA PRO A 120 -16.64 3.23 4.08
C PRO A 120 -15.16 3.49 4.26
N LEU A 121 -14.71 3.66 5.51
CA LEU A 121 -13.31 3.90 5.85
C LEU A 121 -12.40 2.72 5.44
N VAL A 122 -12.82 1.48 5.75
CA VAL A 122 -12.08 0.27 5.37
C VAL A 122 -12.01 0.12 3.86
N MET A 123 -13.10 0.41 3.16
CA MET A 123 -13.11 0.34 1.70
C MET A 123 -12.16 1.35 1.08
N THR A 124 -12.12 2.59 1.59
CA THR A 124 -11.16 3.59 1.11
C THR A 124 -9.73 3.13 1.33
N LEU A 125 -9.41 2.60 2.51
CA LEU A 125 -8.10 1.99 2.79
C LEU A 125 -7.77 0.86 1.80
N LEU A 126 -8.71 -0.04 1.55
CA LEU A 126 -8.50 -1.15 0.61
C LEU A 126 -8.36 -0.67 -0.84
N LYS A 127 -9.02 0.42 -1.25
CA LYS A 127 -8.81 1.03 -2.58
C LYS A 127 -7.37 1.51 -2.75
N GLU A 128 -6.82 2.19 -1.74
CA GLU A 128 -5.44 2.67 -1.77
C GLU A 128 -4.44 1.50 -1.83
N LEU A 129 -4.69 0.44 -1.05
CA LEU A 129 -3.79 -0.71 -0.95
C LEU A 129 -3.85 -1.65 -2.14
N LEU A 130 -5.06 -1.94 -2.63
CA LEU A 130 -5.33 -2.87 -3.71
C LEU A 130 -5.48 -2.15 -5.06
N HIS A 131 -4.82 -0.99 -5.21
CA HIS A 131 -4.81 -0.26 -6.47
C HIS A 131 -4.21 -1.15 -7.58
N PRO A 132 -4.91 -1.38 -8.72
CA PRO A 132 -4.43 -2.24 -9.79
C PRO A 132 -3.08 -1.79 -10.36
N GLU A 133 -2.92 -0.47 -10.56
CA GLU A 133 -1.66 0.16 -10.97
C GLU A 133 -0.68 0.28 -9.79
N PRO A 134 0.53 -0.32 -9.85
CA PRO A 134 1.48 -0.34 -8.74
C PRO A 134 1.94 1.06 -8.28
N GLN A 135 2.17 1.96 -9.24
CA GLN A 135 2.63 3.33 -9.00
C GLN A 135 1.60 4.25 -8.33
N LEU A 136 0.35 3.81 -8.24
CA LEU A 136 -0.75 4.55 -7.62
C LEU A 136 -1.21 3.90 -6.30
N ARG A 137 -0.52 2.85 -5.83
CA ARG A 137 -0.81 2.25 -4.53
C ARG A 137 -0.37 3.21 -3.42
N GLY A 138 -1.22 3.34 -2.40
CA GLY A 138 -0.95 4.17 -1.24
C GLY A 138 0.35 3.76 -0.55
N SER A 139 1.10 4.76 -0.11
CA SER A 139 2.32 4.53 0.65
C SER A 139 2.02 3.98 2.05
N PRO A 140 2.90 3.15 2.63
CA PRO A 140 2.83 2.71 4.03
C PRO A 140 2.49 3.83 5.02
N GLU A 141 3.03 5.03 4.77
CA GLU A 141 2.89 6.21 5.62
C GLU A 141 1.49 6.82 5.53
N GLU A 142 0.92 6.96 4.32
CA GLU A 142 -0.43 7.49 4.12
C GLU A 142 -1.50 6.57 4.73
N ILE A 143 -1.26 5.26 4.71
CA ILE A 143 -2.15 4.26 5.30
C ILE A 143 -2.33 4.46 6.81
N LEU A 144 -1.30 4.95 7.52
CA LEU A 144 -1.39 5.16 8.97
C LEU A 144 -2.50 6.15 9.33
N SER A 145 -2.86 7.08 8.43
CA SER A 145 -3.96 8.02 8.65
C SER A 145 -5.34 7.34 8.75
N TYR A 146 -5.49 6.16 8.15
CA TYR A 146 -6.69 5.33 8.23
C TYR A 146 -6.74 4.51 9.53
N LEU A 147 -5.61 4.37 10.21
CA LEU A 147 -5.53 3.72 11.51
C LEU A 147 -5.87 4.75 12.59
N GLY A 148 -6.86 4.47 13.42
CA GLY A 148 -7.32 5.43 14.43
C GLY A 148 -6.22 5.92 15.37
N GLY A 149 -6.47 7.07 16.00
CA GLY A 149 -5.51 7.74 16.91
C GLY A 149 -4.79 6.84 17.92
N PRO A 150 -5.41 5.82 18.55
CA PRO A 150 -4.71 4.93 19.48
C PRO A 150 -3.56 4.12 18.87
N TRP A 151 -3.61 3.81 17.56
CA TRP A 151 -2.53 3.14 16.84
C TRP A 151 -1.37 4.11 16.53
N LEU A 152 -1.68 5.33 16.09
CA LEU A 152 -0.69 6.39 15.84
C LEU A 152 0.01 6.86 17.12
N MET A 153 -0.72 6.98 18.23
CA MET A 153 -0.23 7.59 19.48
C MET A 153 0.85 6.75 20.19
N LYS A 154 0.78 5.41 20.12
CA LYS A 154 1.80 4.55 20.76
C LYS A 154 3.14 4.65 20.05
N THR A 155 3.12 4.66 18.72
CA THR A 155 4.33 4.76 17.88
C THR A 155 4.96 6.15 18.00
N ALA A 156 4.16 7.21 17.88
CA ALA A 156 4.66 8.58 18.00
C ALA A 156 5.30 8.85 19.38
N LYS A 157 4.73 8.30 20.45
CA LYS A 157 5.28 8.44 21.81
C LYS A 157 6.61 7.71 21.98
N GLU A 158 6.75 6.53 21.36
CA GLU A 158 7.98 5.74 21.40
C GLU A 158 9.09 6.35 20.54
N GLU A 159 8.75 6.89 19.37
CA GLU A 159 9.68 7.64 18.52
C GLU A 159 10.17 8.93 19.19
N TRP A 160 9.26 9.66 19.85
CA TRP A 160 9.63 10.85 20.64
C TRP A 160 10.62 10.50 21.76
N ARG A 161 10.39 9.38 22.47
CA ARG A 161 11.31 8.87 23.50
C ARG A 161 12.68 8.53 22.92
N ARG A 162 12.73 7.84 21.78
CA ARG A 162 13.98 7.50 21.09
C ARG A 162 14.74 8.74 20.61
N ALA A 163 14.03 9.73 20.08
CA ALA A 163 14.63 10.99 19.65
C ALA A 163 15.21 11.80 20.83
N GLU A 164 14.48 11.85 21.95
CA GLU A 164 14.94 12.50 23.17
C GLU A 164 16.16 11.80 23.78
N GLU A 165 16.18 10.45 23.77
CA GLU A 165 17.34 9.66 24.21
C GLU A 165 18.56 9.92 23.31
N ALA A 166 18.37 9.93 21.99
CA ALA A 166 19.44 10.22 21.03
C ALA A 166 20.00 11.65 21.16
N GLU A 167 19.13 12.64 21.41
CA GLU A 167 19.55 14.03 21.63
C GLU A 167 20.37 14.17 22.92
N LYS A 168 19.94 13.53 24.01
CA LYS A 168 20.68 13.50 25.29
C LYS A 168 22.04 12.83 25.12
N GLU A 169 22.11 11.74 24.36
CA GLU A 169 23.37 11.05 24.08
C GLU A 169 24.32 11.91 23.24
N ALA A 170 23.81 12.55 22.17
CA ALA A 170 24.58 13.48 21.35
C ALA A 170 25.12 14.67 22.15
N LYS A 171 24.32 15.21 23.07
CA LYS A 171 24.73 16.30 23.98
C LYS A 171 25.82 15.83 24.95
N LYS A 172 25.66 14.64 25.54
CA LYS A 172 26.66 14.03 26.43
C LYS A 172 27.99 13.78 25.73
N ILE A 173 27.96 13.31 24.49
CA ILE A 173 29.17 13.10 23.67
C ILE A 173 29.87 14.43 23.38
N ARG A 174 29.12 15.49 23.08
CA ARG A 174 29.67 16.85 22.88
C ARG A 174 30.33 17.42 24.14
N GLU A 175 29.70 17.24 25.30
CA GLU A 175 30.23 17.72 26.59
C GLU A 175 31.47 16.92 27.00
N THR A 176 31.44 15.59 26.86
CA THR A 176 32.57 14.71 27.21
C THR A 176 33.78 14.92 26.27
N GLY A 177 33.53 15.06 24.96
CA GLY A 177 34.58 15.34 23.97
C GLY A 177 35.13 16.78 24.03
N GLY A 178 34.43 17.71 24.68
CA GLY A 178 34.93 19.05 24.99
C GLY A 178 35.94 19.03 26.13
N VAL A 179 35.65 18.27 27.20
CA VAL A 179 36.52 18.12 28.38
C VAL A 179 37.83 17.39 28.03
N GLU A 180 37.78 16.38 27.17
CA GLU A 180 38.98 15.63 26.73
C GLU A 180 39.94 16.48 25.88
N LYS A 181 39.41 17.44 25.09
CA LYS A 181 40.24 18.38 24.31
C LYS A 181 40.84 19.49 25.15
N GLU A 182 40.21 19.85 26.27
CA GLU A 182 40.71 20.87 27.20
C GLU A 182 41.87 20.33 28.05
N LEU A 183 41.80 19.06 28.48
CA LEU A 183 42.87 18.38 29.22
C LEU A 183 44.14 18.12 28.39
N LEU A 184 44.04 17.98 27.07
CA LEU A 184 45.20 17.83 26.17
C LEU A 184 45.92 19.16 25.85
N ARG A 185 45.37 20.30 26.28
CA ARG A 185 45.94 21.63 26.01
C ARG A 185 46.75 22.21 27.17
N GLU A 186 46.70 21.60 28.35
CA GLU A 186 47.44 22.02 29.54
C GLU A 186 48.69 21.15 29.87
N GLY A 187 49.11 20.28 28.94
CA GLY A 187 50.32 19.44 29.06
C GLY A 187 51.57 20.04 28.45
#